data_AF-A0A238W6Q4-F1
#
_entry.id   AF-A0A238W6Q4-F1
#
_cell.length_a   1.000
_cell.length_b   1.000
_cell.length_c   1.000
_cell.angle_alpha   90.00
_cell.angle_beta   90.00
_cell.angle_gamma   90.00
#
_symmetry.space_group_name_H-M   'P 1'
#
loop_
_entity.id
_entity.type
_entity.pdbx_description
1 polymer ?
#
loop_
_entity_poly.entity_id
_entity_poly.type
_entity_poly.pdbx_seq_one_letter_code
_entity_poly.pdbx_strand_id
1 'polypeptide(L)'
;MKFKIPVITFVSLLILCLACKAQNISDTTKNDIIEEWFVYANYGEVNSWTLHKDKMVFKSPWNTTNFKGIDTVYMYIQKELPTNHIVVHNKRKKEPYAILDIEKTTDGKKIAMTPIVSGNSIQEVVKKFNTEKIPSWIDLRKRYWYNKEMIMSLDTMPGLDEVTPEDMLIALQWREPLSIKLQAYLEDTNGSRSFMIYRFVENYRNERLIELGYNPYKQVIYNLEEQFKDAPEVLKLLKEEIKF
;
A
#
# COMPACT_ATOMS: atom_id res chain seq x y z
N MET A 1 54.46 -28.02 33.00
CA MET A 1 53.53 -27.60 31.92
C MET A 1 52.10 -27.78 32.42
N LYS A 2 51.35 -26.69 32.66
CA LYS A 2 49.94 -26.73 33.08
C LYS A 2 49.07 -26.21 31.94
N PHE A 3 48.14 -27.04 31.48
CA PHE A 3 47.23 -26.79 30.37
C PHE A 3 46.30 -25.59 30.65
N LYS A 4 46.43 -24.51 29.85
CA LYS A 4 45.51 -23.36 29.81
C LYS A 4 44.77 -23.26 28.47
N ILE A 5 44.36 -24.39 27.91
CA ILE A 5 43.72 -24.46 26.59
C ILE A 5 42.20 -24.73 26.60
N PRO A 6 41.52 -25.21 27.67
CA PRO A 6 40.11 -25.58 27.53
C PRO A 6 39.11 -24.42 27.69
N VAL A 7 39.52 -23.24 28.19
CA VAL A 7 38.56 -22.14 28.49
C VAL A 7 38.28 -21.26 27.26
N ILE A 8 39.28 -21.03 26.41
CA ILE A 8 39.13 -20.14 25.23
C ILE A 8 38.24 -20.80 24.16
N THR A 9 38.37 -22.12 23.96
CA THR A 9 37.52 -22.89 23.05
C THR A 9 36.07 -22.97 23.54
N PHE A 10 35.83 -23.04 24.85
CA PHE A 10 34.47 -23.11 25.40
C PHE A 10 33.73 -21.76 25.29
N VAL A 11 34.43 -20.64 25.52
CA VAL A 11 33.85 -19.29 25.36
C VAL A 11 33.56 -18.98 23.88
N SER A 12 34.39 -19.45 22.96
CA SER A 12 34.17 -19.30 21.51
C SER A 12 32.93 -20.06 21.02
N LEU A 13 32.68 -21.26 21.57
CA LEU A 13 31.50 -22.07 21.25
C LEU A 13 30.20 -21.45 21.76
N LEU A 14 30.23 -20.83 22.94
CA LEU A 14 29.08 -20.13 23.55
C LEU A 14 28.67 -18.88 22.77
N ILE A 15 29.62 -18.14 22.19
CA ILE A 15 29.33 -16.98 21.33
C ILE A 15 28.67 -17.42 20.00
N LEU A 16 29.08 -18.57 19.45
CA LEU A 16 28.47 -19.16 18.25
C LEU A 16 27.02 -19.63 18.50
N CYS A 17 26.72 -20.18 19.69
CA CYS A 17 25.36 -20.59 20.05
C CYS A 17 24.43 -19.41 20.37
N LEU A 18 24.96 -18.29 20.88
CA LEU A 18 24.17 -17.06 21.10
C LEU A 18 23.90 -16.29 19.80
N ALA A 19 24.80 -16.36 18.81
CA ALA A 19 24.57 -15.80 17.48
C ALA A 19 23.50 -16.55 16.67
N CYS A 20 23.30 -17.86 16.93
CA CYS A 20 22.30 -18.66 16.22
C CYS A 20 20.86 -18.48 16.72
N LYS A 21 20.63 -17.84 17.87
CA LYS A 21 19.25 -17.61 18.37
C LYS A 21 18.56 -16.38 17.77
N ALA A 22 19.24 -15.60 16.93
CA ALA A 22 18.70 -14.35 16.37
C ALA A 22 18.08 -14.45 14.97
N GLN A 23 17.91 -15.66 14.41
CA GLN A 23 17.38 -15.84 13.04
C GLN A 23 16.06 -16.61 12.94
N ASN A 24 15.34 -16.80 14.04
CA ASN A 24 13.91 -17.12 13.97
C ASN A 24 13.10 -15.82 13.86
N ILE A 25 13.29 -15.10 12.75
CA ILE A 25 12.37 -14.04 12.35
C ILE A 25 11.21 -14.74 11.65
N SER A 26 10.13 -14.93 12.40
CA SER A 26 8.75 -15.23 11.99
C SER A 26 8.49 -15.46 10.48
N ASP A 27 8.52 -16.74 10.05
CA ASP A 27 8.02 -17.20 8.74
C ASP A 27 6.50 -16.99 8.54
N THR A 28 5.76 -16.59 9.58
CA THR A 28 4.30 -16.57 9.60
C THR A 28 3.69 -15.55 8.62
N THR A 29 4.20 -14.32 8.57
CA THR A 29 3.61 -13.27 7.71
C THR A 29 3.76 -13.57 6.21
N LYS A 30 4.81 -14.31 5.83
CA LYS A 30 5.11 -14.60 4.42
C LYS A 30 4.21 -15.68 3.86
N ASN A 31 3.98 -16.76 4.61
CA ASN A 31 3.17 -17.88 4.12
C ASN A 31 1.72 -17.50 3.82
N ASP A 32 1.17 -16.52 4.53
CA ASP A 32 -0.23 -16.11 4.40
C ASP A 32 -0.50 -15.18 3.20
N ILE A 33 0.54 -14.71 2.50
CA ILE A 33 0.42 -13.75 1.39
C ILE A 33 1.09 -14.22 0.08
N ILE A 34 1.55 -15.48 0.01
CA ILE A 34 2.10 -16.11 -1.21
C ILE A 34 0.95 -16.48 -2.16
N GLU A 35 0.33 -15.47 -2.74
CA GLU A 35 -0.65 -15.59 -3.82
C GLU A 35 -0.50 -14.41 -4.79
N GLU A 36 -1.23 -14.44 -5.91
CA GLU A 36 -1.32 -13.30 -6.82
C GLU A 36 -2.42 -12.35 -6.34
N TRP A 37 -2.07 -11.07 -6.25
CA TRP A 37 -2.89 -10.00 -5.73
C TRP A 37 -3.10 -8.94 -6.80
N PHE A 38 -4.29 -8.35 -6.85
CA PHE A 38 -4.76 -7.53 -7.96
C PHE A 38 -5.12 -6.13 -7.51
N VAL A 39 -5.05 -5.16 -8.40
CA VAL A 39 -5.52 -3.79 -8.15
C VAL A 39 -5.87 -3.12 -9.46
N TYR A 40 -6.90 -2.28 -9.46
CA TYR A 40 -7.15 -1.42 -10.61
C TYR A 40 -6.12 -0.29 -10.69
N ALA A 41 -5.69 -0.01 -11.91
CA ALA A 41 -4.99 1.19 -12.30
C ALA A 41 -5.99 2.31 -12.63
N ASN A 42 -5.48 3.50 -12.90
CA ASN A 42 -6.29 4.70 -13.06
C ASN A 42 -7.24 4.65 -14.27
N TYR A 43 -6.99 3.81 -15.28
CA TYR A 43 -7.86 3.69 -16.45
C TYR A 43 -8.69 2.39 -16.44
N GLY A 44 -8.78 1.72 -15.28
CA GLY A 44 -9.53 0.49 -15.10
C GLY A 44 -8.78 -0.79 -15.48
N GLU A 45 -7.49 -0.70 -15.82
CA GLU A 45 -6.68 -1.90 -16.05
C GLU A 45 -6.39 -2.62 -14.75
N VAL A 46 -6.45 -3.95 -14.76
CA VAL A 46 -6.07 -4.74 -13.60
C VAL A 46 -4.56 -5.00 -13.64
N ASN A 47 -3.86 -4.45 -12.66
CA ASN A 47 -2.48 -4.79 -12.36
C ASN A 47 -2.44 -5.96 -11.38
N SER A 48 -1.36 -6.72 -11.39
CA SER A 48 -1.13 -7.75 -10.37
C SER A 48 0.25 -7.66 -9.75
N TRP A 49 0.40 -8.29 -8.60
CA TRP A 49 1.70 -8.65 -8.09
C TRP A 49 1.68 -10.01 -7.39
N THR A 50 2.84 -10.64 -7.31
CA THR A 50 3.02 -11.92 -6.62
C THR A 50 4.22 -11.80 -5.68
N LEU A 51 4.07 -12.35 -4.46
CA LEU A 51 5.18 -12.52 -3.54
C LEU A 51 5.87 -13.87 -3.78
N HIS A 52 7.18 -13.85 -3.98
CA HIS A 52 8.05 -15.01 -3.94
C HIS A 52 8.98 -14.93 -2.73
N LYS A 53 9.72 -16.02 -2.47
CA LYS A 53 10.64 -16.11 -1.32
C LYS A 53 11.63 -14.95 -1.24
N ASP A 54 12.16 -14.50 -2.37
CA ASP A 54 13.26 -13.53 -2.48
C ASP A 54 12.87 -12.23 -3.21
N LYS A 55 11.66 -12.15 -3.78
CA LYS A 55 11.25 -11.00 -4.62
C LYS A 55 9.74 -10.84 -4.69
N MET A 56 9.33 -9.62 -4.98
CA MET A 56 7.97 -9.27 -5.42
C MET A 56 8.02 -8.99 -6.92
N VAL A 57 7.05 -9.52 -7.65
CA VAL A 57 6.92 -9.33 -9.10
C VAL A 57 5.64 -8.57 -9.37
N PHE A 58 5.75 -7.34 -9.85
CA PHE A 58 4.61 -6.52 -10.25
C PHE A 58 4.43 -6.63 -11.76
N LYS A 59 3.21 -6.85 -12.21
CA LYS A 59 2.82 -6.94 -13.62
C LYS A 59 1.78 -5.86 -13.93
N SER A 60 2.03 -5.10 -14.99
CA SER A 60 1.11 -4.08 -15.50
C SER A 60 0.92 -4.32 -17.00
N PRO A 61 -0.30 -4.51 -17.51
CA PRO A 61 -0.51 -4.57 -18.94
C PRO A 61 -0.12 -3.23 -19.60
N TRP A 62 0.54 -3.27 -20.76
CA TRP A 62 0.78 -2.09 -21.59
C TRP A 62 -0.40 -1.91 -22.56
N ASN A 63 -1.01 -0.72 -22.48
CA ASN A 63 -1.97 -0.15 -23.42
C ASN A 63 -3.37 -0.80 -23.45
N THR A 64 -4.38 0.00 -23.09
CA THR A 64 -5.80 -0.33 -22.86
C THR A 64 -6.60 -0.73 -24.09
N THR A 65 -6.05 -0.57 -25.28
CA THR A 65 -6.79 -0.76 -26.55
C THR A 65 -6.28 -1.92 -27.41
N ASN A 66 -5.08 -2.43 -27.15
CA ASN A 66 -4.52 -3.60 -27.85
C ASN A 66 -3.45 -4.23 -26.95
N PHE A 67 -3.72 -5.41 -26.39
CA PHE A 67 -2.78 -6.18 -25.58
C PHE A 67 -1.47 -6.42 -26.37
N LYS A 68 -0.44 -5.60 -26.13
CA LYS A 68 0.88 -5.75 -26.79
C LYS A 68 2.07 -5.90 -25.83
N GLY A 69 1.84 -6.12 -24.54
CA GLY A 69 2.91 -6.51 -23.62
C GLY A 69 2.52 -6.36 -22.14
N ILE A 70 3.36 -6.91 -21.25
CA ILE A 70 3.22 -6.77 -19.79
C ILE A 70 4.53 -6.16 -19.27
N ASP A 71 4.47 -4.97 -18.63
CA ASP A 71 5.62 -4.47 -17.87
C ASP A 71 5.78 -5.36 -16.65
N THR A 72 7.00 -5.80 -16.41
CA THR A 72 7.33 -6.56 -15.22
C THR A 72 8.37 -5.82 -14.41
N VAL A 73 8.01 -5.42 -13.20
CA VAL A 73 8.92 -4.78 -12.23
C VAL A 73 9.26 -5.79 -11.14
N TYR A 74 10.55 -6.01 -10.94
CA TYR A 74 11.07 -6.86 -9.88
C TYR A 74 11.52 -6.00 -8.70
N MET A 75 11.05 -6.33 -7.50
CA MET A 75 11.51 -5.77 -6.24
C MET A 75 12.11 -6.87 -5.38
N TYR A 76 13.41 -6.83 -5.14
CA TYR A 76 14.12 -7.91 -4.43
C TYR A 76 14.06 -7.69 -2.93
N ILE A 77 13.63 -8.70 -2.18
CA ILE A 77 13.56 -8.67 -0.72
C ILE A 77 14.99 -8.79 -0.20
N GLN A 78 15.41 -7.82 0.60
CA GLN A 78 16.77 -7.76 1.15
C GLN A 78 16.80 -8.21 2.61
N LYS A 79 15.77 -7.86 3.37
CA LYS A 79 15.70 -8.11 4.81
C LYS A 79 14.26 -8.06 5.28
N GLU A 80 13.92 -8.91 6.24
CA GLU A 80 12.65 -8.86 6.96
C GLU A 80 12.83 -8.14 8.29
N LEU A 81 11.82 -7.39 8.68
CA LEU A 81 11.75 -6.61 9.91
C LEU A 81 10.41 -6.92 10.61
N PRO A 82 10.38 -6.98 11.95
CA PRO A 82 9.13 -7.16 12.66
C PRO A 82 8.13 -6.01 12.41
N THR A 83 6.81 -6.23 12.45
CA THR A 83 6.12 -7.53 12.41
C THR A 83 5.74 -7.90 10.96
N ASN A 84 5.56 -6.88 10.12
CA ASN A 84 5.03 -6.95 8.77
C ASN A 84 5.83 -6.07 7.78
N HIS A 85 7.07 -5.74 8.16
CA HIS A 85 7.93 -4.84 7.41
C HIS A 85 8.96 -5.62 6.58
N ILE A 86 9.14 -5.24 5.32
CA ILE A 86 10.19 -5.78 4.47
C ILE A 86 11.03 -4.67 3.84
N VAL A 87 12.35 -4.86 3.87
CA VAL A 87 13.28 -4.04 3.09
C VAL A 87 13.33 -4.62 1.68
N VAL A 88 13.04 -3.78 0.70
CA VAL A 88 13.00 -4.13 -0.72
C VAL A 88 13.98 -3.27 -1.52
N HIS A 89 14.46 -3.82 -2.63
CA HIS A 89 15.34 -3.15 -3.57
C HIS A 89 14.72 -3.11 -4.97
N ASN A 90 14.53 -1.91 -5.51
CA ASN A 90 14.04 -1.64 -6.86
C ASN A 90 15.05 -0.77 -7.64
N LYS A 91 15.80 -1.40 -8.54
CA LYS A 91 16.84 -0.74 -9.35
C LYS A 91 16.31 0.36 -10.29
N ARG A 92 14.99 0.43 -10.55
CA ARG A 92 14.38 1.45 -11.41
C ARG A 92 14.10 2.78 -10.68
N LYS A 93 14.31 2.86 -9.37
CA LYS A 93 14.01 4.05 -8.55
C LYS A 93 15.28 4.82 -8.21
N LYS A 94 15.15 6.16 -8.08
CA LYS A 94 16.24 7.05 -7.65
C LYS A 94 16.76 6.67 -6.25
N GLU A 95 15.83 6.42 -5.34
CA GLU A 95 16.10 5.81 -4.04
C GLU A 95 15.73 4.32 -4.17
N PRO A 96 16.71 3.44 -4.44
CA PRO A 96 16.41 2.08 -4.84
C PRO A 96 15.99 1.20 -3.66
N TYR A 97 16.23 1.60 -2.42
CA TYR A 97 15.81 0.84 -1.24
C TYR A 97 14.59 1.47 -0.57
N ALA A 98 13.67 0.63 -0.10
CA ALA A 98 12.51 1.07 0.66
C ALA A 98 12.14 0.04 1.74
N ILE A 99 11.47 0.51 2.79
CA ILE A 99 10.75 -0.35 3.73
C ILE A 99 9.27 -0.30 3.36
N LEU A 100 8.69 -1.47 3.08
CA LEU A 100 7.26 -1.66 2.89
C LEU A 100 6.67 -2.27 4.15
N ASP A 101 5.55 -1.72 4.57
CA ASP A 101 4.62 -2.33 5.50
C ASP A 101 3.55 -3.10 4.69
N ILE A 102 3.36 -4.39 4.99
CA ILE A 102 2.44 -5.28 4.26
C ILE A 102 1.53 -6.02 5.23
N GLU A 103 0.27 -5.61 5.30
CA GLU A 103 -0.72 -6.15 6.23
C GLU A 103 -1.87 -6.81 5.47
N LYS A 104 -2.19 -8.07 5.80
CA LYS A 104 -3.39 -8.76 5.29
C LYS A 104 -4.58 -8.40 6.18
N THR A 105 -5.72 -8.04 5.59
CA THR A 105 -6.94 -7.76 6.35
C THR A 105 -7.48 -9.01 7.02
N THR A 106 -8.26 -8.84 8.08
CA THR A 106 -8.80 -9.95 8.90
C THR A 106 -9.68 -10.92 8.11
N ASP A 107 -10.38 -10.44 7.08
CA ASP A 107 -11.20 -11.27 6.18
C ASP A 107 -10.37 -11.98 5.09
N GLY A 108 -9.06 -11.70 5.01
CA GLY A 108 -8.14 -12.26 4.04
C GLY A 108 -8.36 -11.80 2.60
N LYS A 109 -9.26 -10.86 2.34
CA LYS A 109 -9.63 -10.42 0.98
C LYS A 109 -8.75 -9.31 0.44
N LYS A 110 -8.08 -8.56 1.33
CA LYS A 110 -7.25 -7.41 0.99
C LYS A 110 -5.85 -7.51 1.61
N ILE A 111 -4.87 -6.94 0.92
CA ILE A 111 -3.58 -6.57 1.47
C ILE A 111 -3.43 -5.06 1.40
N ALA A 112 -3.14 -4.44 2.54
CA ALA A 112 -2.66 -3.08 2.62
C ALA A 112 -1.13 -3.08 2.45
N MET A 113 -0.64 -2.38 1.42
CA MET A 113 0.80 -2.18 1.21
C MET A 113 1.13 -0.69 1.33
N THR A 114 2.01 -0.33 2.25
CA THR A 114 2.39 1.06 2.52
C THR A 114 3.91 1.22 2.45
N PRO A 115 4.44 2.08 1.55
CA PRO A 115 5.85 2.44 1.57
C PRO A 115 6.15 3.42 2.71
N ILE A 116 6.89 2.99 3.73
CA ILE A 116 7.15 3.76 4.95
C ILE A 116 8.36 4.69 4.79
N VAL A 117 9.50 4.14 4.35
CA VAL A 117 10.76 4.87 4.19
C VAL A 117 11.42 4.51 2.87
N SER A 118 12.16 5.45 2.26
CA SER A 118 13.00 5.21 1.09
C SER A 118 14.40 5.82 1.27
N GLY A 119 15.38 5.29 0.54
CA GLY A 119 16.78 5.72 0.63
C GLY A 119 17.70 5.00 -0.35
N ASN A 120 19.01 5.28 -0.23
CA ASN A 120 20.04 4.81 -1.15
C ASN A 120 20.77 3.55 -0.68
N SER A 121 20.56 3.13 0.58
CA SER A 121 21.14 1.89 1.12
C SER A 121 20.21 1.25 2.16
N ILE A 122 20.43 -0.04 2.43
CA ILE A 122 19.71 -0.78 3.48
C ILE A 122 19.96 -0.14 4.85
N GLN A 123 21.21 0.26 5.14
CA GLN A 123 21.60 0.86 6.41
C GLN A 123 20.88 2.20 6.63
N GLU A 124 20.79 3.02 5.59
CA GLU A 124 20.08 4.30 5.64
C GLU A 124 18.59 4.10 5.96
N VAL A 125 17.89 3.23 5.21
CA VAL A 125 16.44 3.05 5.40
C VAL A 125 16.11 2.43 6.75
N VAL A 126 16.92 1.48 7.22
CA VAL A 126 16.74 0.85 8.55
C VAL A 126 17.02 1.85 9.66
N LYS A 127 18.05 2.70 9.51
CA LYS A 127 18.33 3.76 10.50
C LYS A 127 17.14 4.72 10.59
N LYS A 128 16.70 5.30 9.46
CA LYS A 128 15.53 6.19 9.39
C LYS A 128 14.31 5.56 10.05
N PHE A 129 13.98 4.32 9.70
CA PHE A 129 12.84 3.60 10.28
C PHE A 129 12.92 3.42 11.81
N ASN A 130 14.11 3.22 12.36
CA ASN A 130 14.29 3.03 13.81
C ASN A 130 14.42 4.34 14.60
N THR A 131 14.86 5.44 13.97
CA THR A 131 15.21 6.68 14.68
C THR A 131 14.29 7.85 14.38
N GLU A 132 13.64 7.87 13.23
CA GLU A 132 12.75 8.96 12.82
C GLU A 132 11.30 8.61 13.16
N LYS A 133 10.55 9.62 13.59
CA LYS A 133 9.10 9.47 13.78
C LYS A 133 8.45 9.33 12.40
N ILE A 134 7.79 8.20 12.17
CA ILE A 134 7.01 8.00 10.94
C ILE A 134 5.89 9.06 10.88
N PRO A 135 5.77 9.86 9.80
CA PRO A 135 4.75 10.88 9.70
C PRO A 135 3.33 10.29 9.77
N SER A 136 2.42 10.99 10.43
CA SER A 136 1.02 10.54 10.58
C SER A 136 0.28 10.41 9.25
N TRP A 137 0.71 11.16 8.23
CA TRP A 137 0.13 11.12 6.89
C TRP A 137 0.65 9.95 6.04
N ILE A 138 1.62 9.15 6.51
CA ILE A 138 2.25 8.10 5.70
C ILE A 138 1.22 7.09 5.15
N ASP A 139 0.15 6.88 5.89
CA ASP A 139 -0.92 5.94 5.55
C ASP A 139 -1.75 6.39 4.34
N LEU A 140 -1.67 7.68 3.96
CA LEU A 140 -2.21 8.16 2.68
C LEU A 140 -1.53 7.48 1.47
N ARG A 141 -0.32 6.95 1.64
CA ARG A 141 0.39 6.18 0.61
C ARG A 141 -0.01 4.71 0.54
N LYS A 142 -0.88 4.26 1.45
CA LYS A 142 -1.39 2.88 1.47
C LYS A 142 -2.11 2.58 0.17
N ARG A 143 -1.81 1.40 -0.39
CA ARG A 143 -2.54 0.84 -1.52
C ARG A 143 -3.12 -0.50 -1.12
N TYR A 144 -4.42 -0.68 -1.39
CA TYR A 144 -5.07 -1.97 -1.22
C TYR A 144 -4.92 -2.83 -2.47
N TRP A 145 -4.62 -4.10 -2.23
CA TRP A 145 -4.57 -5.14 -3.25
C TRP A 145 -5.56 -6.22 -2.88
N TYR A 146 -6.26 -6.75 -3.86
CA TYR A 146 -7.38 -7.66 -3.71
C TYR A 146 -6.97 -9.07 -4.11
N ASN A 147 -7.46 -10.08 -3.41
CA ASN A 147 -7.32 -11.45 -3.89
C ASN A 147 -8.19 -11.66 -5.15
N LYS A 148 -8.05 -12.83 -5.77
CA LYS A 148 -8.79 -13.15 -7.00
C LYS A 148 -10.31 -13.10 -6.83
N GLU A 149 -10.83 -13.57 -5.70
CA GLU A 149 -12.27 -13.56 -5.44
C GLU A 149 -12.81 -12.13 -5.35
N MET A 150 -12.13 -11.28 -4.59
CA MET A 150 -12.56 -9.90 -4.37
C MET A 150 -12.47 -9.08 -5.66
N ILE A 151 -11.41 -9.22 -6.47
CA ILE A 151 -11.32 -8.48 -7.74
C ILE A 151 -12.41 -8.93 -8.73
N MET A 152 -12.74 -10.22 -8.77
CA MET A 152 -13.85 -10.72 -9.59
C MET A 152 -15.21 -10.21 -9.08
N SER A 153 -15.38 -10.08 -7.75
CA SER A 153 -16.60 -9.50 -7.19
C SER A 153 -16.74 -8.01 -7.54
N LEU A 154 -15.64 -7.26 -7.53
CA LEU A 154 -15.60 -5.85 -7.92
C LEU A 154 -16.07 -5.63 -9.37
N ASP A 155 -15.68 -6.51 -10.31
CA ASP A 155 -16.15 -6.44 -11.70
C ASP A 155 -17.69 -6.51 -11.82
N THR A 156 -18.36 -7.14 -10.86
CA THR A 156 -19.82 -7.30 -10.85
C THR A 156 -20.57 -6.25 -10.03
N MET A 157 -19.87 -5.40 -9.28
CA MET A 157 -20.50 -4.38 -8.45
C MET A 157 -21.13 -3.24 -9.28
N PRO A 158 -22.15 -2.56 -8.72
CA PRO A 158 -22.73 -1.35 -9.32
C PRO A 158 -21.69 -0.24 -9.55
N GLY A 159 -21.89 0.56 -10.59
CA GLY A 159 -20.98 1.64 -10.98
C GLY A 159 -21.26 3.00 -10.33
N LEU A 160 -20.52 4.00 -10.80
CA LEU A 160 -20.70 5.45 -10.58
C LEU A 160 -22.17 5.90 -10.56
N ASP A 161 -22.83 5.54 -11.64
CA ASP A 161 -24.19 5.88 -12.05
C ASP A 161 -25.28 5.26 -11.18
N GLU A 162 -24.93 4.27 -10.37
CA GLU A 162 -25.87 3.53 -9.53
C GLU A 162 -25.76 3.93 -8.04
N VAL A 163 -24.82 4.81 -7.68
CA VAL A 163 -24.63 5.27 -6.29
C VAL A 163 -25.84 6.09 -5.82
N THR A 164 -26.40 5.70 -4.67
CA THR A 164 -27.51 6.39 -4.02
C THR A 164 -27.06 7.70 -3.35
N PRO A 165 -27.96 8.68 -3.14
CA PRO A 165 -27.64 9.87 -2.37
C PRO A 165 -27.14 9.56 -0.95
N GLU A 166 -27.77 8.60 -0.27
CA GLU A 166 -27.42 8.19 1.08
C GLU A 166 -26.01 7.59 1.15
N ASP A 167 -25.69 6.67 0.23
CA ASP A 167 -24.36 6.07 0.17
C ASP A 167 -23.30 7.09 -0.23
N MET A 168 -23.63 8.06 -1.11
CA MET A 168 -22.71 9.14 -1.43
C MET A 168 -22.42 10.02 -0.22
N LEU A 169 -23.42 10.33 0.62
CA LEU A 169 -23.20 11.07 1.87
C LEU A 169 -22.27 10.30 2.81
N ILE A 170 -22.50 9.00 3.01
CA ILE A 170 -21.62 8.14 3.81
C ILE A 170 -20.21 8.13 3.22
N ALA A 171 -20.13 7.95 1.91
CA ALA A 171 -18.88 7.97 1.15
C ALA A 171 -18.21 9.35 1.14
N LEU A 172 -18.76 10.40 1.72
CA LEU A 172 -18.13 11.73 1.82
C LEU A 172 -17.78 12.11 3.27
N GLN A 173 -18.18 11.31 4.27
CA GLN A 173 -17.87 11.55 5.69
C GLN A 173 -16.36 11.43 6.01
N TRP A 174 -15.54 10.92 5.09
CA TRP A 174 -14.08 10.85 5.26
C TRP A 174 -13.35 12.19 5.17
N ARG A 175 -14.03 13.25 4.72
CA ARG A 175 -13.40 14.54 4.42
C ARG A 175 -12.64 15.15 5.59
N GLU A 176 -13.25 15.16 6.77
CA GLU A 176 -12.65 15.73 7.99
C GLU A 176 -11.43 14.94 8.48
N PRO A 177 -11.48 13.60 8.69
CA PRO A 177 -10.29 12.87 9.09
C PRO A 177 -9.21 12.85 8.00
N LEU A 178 -9.57 13.01 6.72
CA LEU A 178 -8.60 13.11 5.63
C LEU A 178 -7.92 14.49 5.59
N SER A 179 -8.64 15.59 5.80
CA SER A 179 -8.08 16.94 5.71
C SER A 179 -6.92 17.15 6.68
N ILE A 180 -7.03 16.65 7.92
CA ILE A 180 -5.96 16.69 8.93
C ILE A 180 -4.67 16.02 8.41
N LYS A 181 -4.79 14.89 7.71
CA LYS A 181 -3.63 14.18 7.15
C LYS A 181 -3.05 14.89 5.93
N LEU A 182 -3.92 15.46 5.08
CA LEU A 182 -3.50 16.23 3.92
C LEU A 182 -2.75 17.51 4.33
N GLN A 183 -3.22 18.18 5.39
CA GLN A 183 -2.53 19.32 5.98
C GLN A 183 -1.14 18.93 6.49
N ALA A 184 -1.05 17.87 7.29
CA ALA A 184 0.23 17.37 7.79
C ALA A 184 1.19 16.99 6.66
N TYR A 185 0.68 16.43 5.55
CA TYR A 185 1.48 16.15 4.36
C TYR A 185 2.01 17.43 3.69
N LEU A 186 1.16 18.44 3.53
CA LEU A 186 1.54 19.72 2.91
C LEU A 186 2.58 20.47 3.75
N GLU A 187 2.43 20.48 5.06
CA GLU A 187 3.39 21.07 6.00
C GLU A 187 4.74 20.36 5.92
N ASP A 188 4.76 19.02 5.99
CA ASP A 188 6.00 18.23 5.95
C ASP A 188 6.73 18.34 4.60
N THR A 189 5.98 18.48 3.51
CA THR A 189 6.55 18.62 2.16
C THR A 189 6.80 20.07 1.75
N ASN A 190 6.48 21.06 2.59
CA ASN A 190 6.46 22.48 2.22
C ASN A 190 5.69 22.74 0.91
N GLY A 191 4.57 22.05 0.72
CA GLY A 191 3.75 22.12 -0.50
C GLY A 191 4.38 21.49 -1.74
N SER A 192 5.57 20.89 -1.63
CA SER A 192 6.17 20.18 -2.76
C SER A 192 5.35 18.92 -3.09
N ARG A 193 5.16 18.64 -4.38
CA ARG A 193 4.33 17.50 -4.86
C ARG A 193 2.85 17.58 -4.48
N SER A 194 2.27 18.78 -4.43
CA SER A 194 0.83 19.01 -4.24
C SER A 194 -0.08 18.16 -5.14
N PHE A 195 0.39 17.75 -6.33
CA PHE A 195 -0.34 16.81 -7.20
C PHE A 195 -0.68 15.46 -6.52
N MET A 196 0.06 15.04 -5.49
CA MET A 196 -0.21 13.82 -4.73
C MET A 196 -1.51 13.90 -3.92
N ILE A 197 -1.96 15.11 -3.57
CA ILE A 197 -3.23 15.32 -2.85
C ILE A 197 -4.39 14.71 -3.63
N TYR A 198 -4.45 14.98 -4.94
CA TYR A 198 -5.48 14.41 -5.80
C TYR A 198 -5.50 12.88 -5.75
N ARG A 199 -4.32 12.24 -5.74
CA ARG A 199 -4.21 10.78 -5.62
C ARG A 199 -4.63 10.27 -4.26
N PHE A 200 -4.30 10.97 -3.18
CA PHE A 200 -4.71 10.59 -1.82
C PHE A 200 -6.22 10.67 -1.67
N VAL A 201 -6.83 11.76 -2.13
CA VAL A 201 -8.28 11.95 -2.13
C VAL A 201 -8.98 10.88 -2.97
N GLU A 202 -8.51 10.64 -4.19
CA GLU A 202 -9.06 9.63 -5.09
C GLU A 202 -8.99 8.22 -4.48
N ASN A 203 -7.83 7.81 -3.97
CA ASN A 203 -7.67 6.50 -3.34
C ASN A 203 -8.59 6.33 -2.12
N TYR A 204 -8.70 7.36 -1.28
CA TYR A 204 -9.54 7.30 -0.08
C TYR A 204 -11.02 7.18 -0.45
N ARG A 205 -11.49 8.02 -1.39
CA ARG A 205 -12.85 7.95 -1.91
C ARG A 205 -13.16 6.58 -2.51
N ASN A 206 -12.27 6.07 -3.35
CA ASN A 206 -12.47 4.80 -4.04
C ASN A 206 -12.56 3.63 -3.06
N GLU A 207 -11.73 3.61 -2.01
CA GLU A 207 -11.83 2.59 -0.96
C GLU A 207 -13.18 2.63 -0.25
N ARG A 208 -13.68 3.83 0.09
CA ARG A 208 -15.00 3.96 0.75
C ARG A 208 -16.15 3.49 -0.13
N LEU A 209 -16.10 3.76 -1.43
CA LEU A 209 -17.10 3.28 -2.37
C LEU A 209 -17.06 1.75 -2.49
N ILE A 210 -15.88 1.15 -2.48
CA ILE A 210 -15.72 -0.32 -2.49
C ILE A 210 -16.27 -0.93 -1.20
N GLU A 211 -16.01 -0.32 -0.04
CA GLU A 211 -16.59 -0.74 1.24
C GLU A 211 -18.12 -0.68 1.25
N LEU A 212 -18.71 0.24 0.47
CA LEU A 212 -20.16 0.36 0.27
C LEU A 212 -20.71 -0.56 -0.84
N GLY A 213 -19.86 -1.35 -1.50
CA GLY A 213 -20.27 -2.31 -2.53
C GLY A 213 -20.36 -1.72 -3.95
N TYR A 214 -19.70 -0.61 -4.22
CA TYR A 214 -19.62 0.01 -5.54
C TYR A 214 -18.24 -0.20 -6.18
N ASN A 215 -18.21 -0.27 -7.52
CA ASN A 215 -16.97 -0.30 -8.30
C ASN A 215 -16.65 1.09 -8.86
N PRO A 216 -15.72 1.86 -8.26
CA PRO A 216 -15.34 3.18 -8.73
C PRO A 216 -14.50 3.16 -10.02
N TYR A 217 -14.11 1.97 -10.50
CA TYR A 217 -13.31 1.78 -11.71
C TYR A 217 -14.13 1.34 -12.93
N LYS A 218 -15.43 1.03 -12.74
CA LYS A 218 -16.35 0.64 -13.82
C LYS A 218 -16.59 1.84 -14.74
N GLN A 219 -16.35 1.66 -16.04
CA GLN A 219 -16.59 2.70 -17.03
C GLN A 219 -18.09 2.87 -17.27
N VAL A 220 -18.64 3.99 -16.82
CA VAL A 220 -20.07 4.34 -16.95
C VAL A 220 -20.20 5.79 -17.39
N ILE A 221 -21.32 6.15 -18.04
CA ILE A 221 -21.61 7.54 -18.39
C ILE A 221 -22.06 8.24 -17.11
N TYR A 222 -21.11 8.87 -16.42
CA TYR A 222 -21.35 9.50 -15.13
C TYR A 222 -21.57 11.00 -15.25
N ASN A 223 -22.73 11.50 -14.79
CA ASN A 223 -23.00 12.92 -14.62
C ASN A 223 -23.52 13.19 -13.21
N LEU A 224 -22.60 13.62 -12.34
CA LEU A 224 -22.85 13.98 -10.94
C LEU A 224 -24.03 14.95 -10.78
N GLU A 225 -24.11 15.97 -11.64
CA GLU A 225 -25.10 17.03 -11.50
C GLU A 225 -26.52 16.51 -11.78
N GLU A 226 -26.66 15.69 -12.82
CA GLU A 226 -27.96 15.10 -13.17
C GLU A 226 -28.35 14.00 -12.18
N GLN A 227 -27.41 13.14 -11.80
CA GLN A 227 -27.66 12.02 -10.88
C GLN A 227 -28.12 12.49 -9.49
N PHE A 228 -27.58 13.60 -8.99
CA PHE A 228 -27.89 14.13 -7.66
C PHE A 228 -28.67 15.45 -7.69
N LYS A 229 -29.36 15.77 -8.80
CA LYS A 229 -30.13 17.03 -8.95
C LYS A 229 -31.16 17.25 -7.84
N ASP A 230 -31.74 16.17 -7.33
CA ASP A 230 -32.74 16.17 -6.26
C ASP A 230 -32.13 15.97 -4.86
N ALA A 231 -30.79 15.92 -4.76
CA ALA A 231 -30.01 15.75 -3.53
C ALA A 231 -29.04 16.93 -3.33
N PRO A 232 -29.54 18.13 -2.95
CA PRO A 232 -28.75 19.36 -2.89
C PRO A 232 -27.58 19.30 -1.90
N GLU A 233 -27.72 18.54 -0.81
CA GLU A 233 -26.64 18.34 0.17
C GLU A 233 -25.47 17.55 -0.41
N VAL A 234 -25.77 16.49 -1.19
CA VAL A 234 -24.76 15.71 -1.92
C VAL A 234 -24.02 16.59 -2.92
N LEU A 235 -24.75 17.35 -3.75
CA LEU A 235 -24.16 18.27 -4.72
C LEU A 235 -23.30 19.34 -4.05
N LYS A 236 -23.76 19.92 -2.95
CA LYS A 236 -23.00 20.90 -2.17
C LYS A 236 -21.67 20.29 -1.74
N LEU A 237 -21.70 19.11 -1.13
CA LEU A 237 -20.47 18.44 -0.69
C LEU A 237 -19.57 18.17 -1.89
N LEU A 238 -20.04 17.52 -2.94
CA LEU A 238 -19.23 17.19 -4.12
C LEU A 238 -18.51 18.40 -4.74
N LYS A 239 -19.12 19.59 -4.68
CA LYS A 239 -18.56 20.84 -5.21
C LYS A 239 -17.71 21.62 -4.22
N GLU A 240 -17.90 21.40 -2.92
CA GLU A 240 -17.16 22.10 -1.87
C GLU A 240 -15.70 21.67 -1.84
N GLU A 241 -14.81 22.66 -1.79
CA GLU A 241 -13.38 22.44 -1.60
C GLU A 241 -13.14 21.76 -0.25
N ILE A 242 -12.27 20.74 -0.24
CA ILE A 242 -11.79 20.16 1.02
C ILE A 242 -10.87 21.21 1.65
N LYS A 243 -11.35 21.86 2.70
CA LYS A 243 -10.57 22.83 3.47
C LYS A 243 -9.57 22.09 4.36
N PHE A 244 -8.34 22.56 4.34
CA PHE A 244 -7.24 22.13 5.20
C PHE A 244 -6.41 23.37 5.54
#